data_AF-A0A7S2QYP5-F1
#
_entry.id   AF-A0A7S2QYP5-F1
#
_cell.length_a   1.000
_cell.length_b   1.000
_cell.length_c   1.000
_cell.angle_alpha   90.00
_cell.angle_beta   90.00
_cell.angle_gamma   90.00
#
_symmetry.space_group_name_H-M   'P 1'
#
loop_
_entity.id
_entity.type
_entity.pdbx_description
1 polymer ?
#
loop_
_entity_poly.entity_id
_entity_poly.type
_entity_poly.pdbx_seq_one_letter_code
_entity_poly.pdbx_strand_id
1 'polypeptide(L)'
;CSHECAGTTAQFEWRRGRLFDHGFAKNLFDMCTRANIATVIDVDGQESKRWPPHPLNTLEMQKRLNRVLRISPEQIMKIAEDLYNDGFISYPRTETDKFPDNFDYDGTLADMAQHAQFGFYANGLINGRFRRPPGGGKDDKAHPPIYPTKLADDAAYAKMRSKNVNMSKVYEFVCRHFLATCSHPAVAMKTHVDIDVAGEAFRATGVMIRERNYLDIYGPGPPEGPRLAPTYDNWGNSTLPTYESGEQFTPVLNFHQGATRAPDYLSEVDLLSLMESHMIGTDATQAQHIEK
;
A
#
# COMPACT_ATOMS: atom_id res chain seq x y z
N CYS A 1 2.34 8.70 -25.14
CA CYS A 1 1.85 9.99 -25.65
C CYS A 1 1.79 10.94 -24.46
N SER A 2 2.18 12.21 -24.58
CA SER A 2 2.10 13.15 -23.47
C SER A 2 1.66 14.54 -23.90
N HIS A 3 1.08 15.28 -22.96
CA HIS A 3 0.69 16.66 -23.14
C HIS A 3 1.05 17.45 -21.89
N GLU A 4 1.77 18.55 -22.05
CA GLU A 4 2.09 19.47 -20.96
C GLU A 4 1.21 20.70 -21.08
N CYS A 5 0.46 21.01 -20.02
CA CYS A 5 -0.40 22.18 -19.96
C CYS A 5 -0.43 22.70 -18.53
N ALA A 6 -0.32 24.03 -18.37
CA ALA A 6 -0.31 24.72 -17.08
C ALA A 6 0.66 24.13 -16.04
N GLY A 7 1.86 23.71 -16.47
CA GLY A 7 2.90 23.16 -15.60
C GLY A 7 2.65 21.74 -15.09
N THR A 8 1.64 21.04 -15.63
CA THR A 8 1.34 19.64 -15.34
C THR A 8 1.45 18.81 -16.62
N THR A 9 2.04 17.62 -16.55
CA THR A 9 2.15 16.71 -17.69
C THR A 9 1.16 15.55 -17.55
N ALA A 10 0.28 15.38 -18.53
CA ALA A 10 -0.49 14.15 -18.70
C ALA A 10 0.32 13.13 -19.50
N GLN A 11 0.39 11.91 -18.99
CA GLN A 11 0.91 10.75 -19.71
C GLN A 11 -0.27 9.89 -20.17
N PHE A 12 -0.40 9.73 -21.48
CA PHE A 12 -1.43 8.93 -22.13
C PHE A 12 -0.85 7.59 -22.58
N GLU A 13 -1.40 6.52 -22.01
CA GLU A 13 -1.09 5.13 -22.34
C GLU A 13 -1.94 4.68 -23.52
N TRP A 14 -1.31 3.98 -24.46
CA TRP A 14 -2.00 3.49 -25.65
C TRP A 14 -2.93 2.33 -25.32
N ARG A 15 -4.18 2.38 -25.79
CA ARG A 15 -5.22 1.41 -25.42
C ARG A 15 -4.97 -0.01 -25.92
N ARG A 16 -4.16 -0.18 -26.98
CA ARG A 16 -3.74 -1.51 -27.47
C ARG A 16 -2.55 -2.09 -26.68
N GLY A 17 -1.98 -1.35 -25.73
CA GLY A 17 -0.84 -1.77 -24.94
C GLY A 17 0.46 -1.78 -25.74
N ARG A 18 0.86 -2.94 -26.26
CA ARG A 18 2.14 -3.11 -26.99
C ARG A 18 1.96 -4.05 -28.18
N LEU A 19 2.80 -3.88 -29.20
CA LEU A 19 2.86 -4.76 -30.38
C LEU A 19 4.24 -5.40 -30.52
N PHE A 20 4.26 -6.59 -31.11
CA PHE A 20 5.49 -7.33 -31.43
C PHE A 20 5.87 -7.30 -32.92
N ASP A 21 5.02 -6.68 -33.76
CA ASP A 21 5.34 -6.40 -35.16
C ASP A 21 5.80 -4.95 -35.30
N HIS A 22 7.08 -4.77 -35.64
CA HIS A 22 7.68 -3.45 -35.77
C HIS A 22 7.07 -2.65 -36.93
N GLY A 23 6.86 -3.27 -38.09
CA GLY A 23 6.36 -2.59 -39.28
C GLY A 23 4.94 -2.08 -39.09
N PHE A 24 4.07 -2.92 -38.52
CA PHE A 24 2.70 -2.55 -38.18
C PHE A 24 2.67 -1.44 -37.11
N ALA A 25 3.45 -1.57 -36.03
CA ALA A 25 3.54 -0.53 -35.00
C ALA A 25 4.05 0.80 -35.55
N LYS A 26 5.07 0.77 -36.43
CA LYS A 26 5.63 1.95 -37.06
C LYS A 26 4.61 2.64 -37.97
N ASN A 27 3.84 1.89 -38.75
CA ASN A 27 2.76 2.44 -39.57
C ASN A 27 1.71 3.17 -38.73
N LEU A 28 1.27 2.60 -37.60
CA LEU A 28 0.33 3.27 -36.69
C LEU A 28 0.94 4.56 -36.12
N PHE A 29 2.20 4.51 -35.67
CA PHE A 29 2.90 5.69 -35.15
C PHE A 29 3.03 6.81 -36.21
N ASP A 30 3.34 6.45 -37.46
CA ASP A 30 3.46 7.41 -38.55
C ASP A 30 2.10 8.00 -38.98
N MET A 31 1.00 7.27 -38.80
CA MET A 31 -0.35 7.83 -38.96
C MET A 31 -0.63 8.87 -37.87
N CYS A 32 -0.38 8.55 -36.60
CA CYS A 32 -0.58 9.47 -35.49
C CYS A 32 0.31 10.73 -35.61
N THR A 33 1.57 10.56 -36.00
CA THR A 33 2.53 11.65 -36.18
C THR A 33 2.13 12.57 -37.34
N ARG A 34 1.58 12.02 -38.43
CA ARG A 34 1.08 12.83 -39.55
C ARG A 34 -0.18 13.63 -39.20
N ALA A 35 -1.08 13.05 -38.40
CA ALA A 35 -2.26 13.77 -37.92
C ALA A 35 -1.89 14.88 -36.93
N ASN A 36 -0.96 14.60 -36.01
CA ASN A 36 -0.40 15.53 -35.02
C ASN A 36 -1.42 16.33 -34.18
N ILE A 37 -2.64 15.81 -34.08
CA ILE A 37 -3.74 16.41 -33.33
C ILE A 37 -4.36 15.29 -32.51
N ALA A 38 -4.42 15.49 -31.20
CA ALA A 38 -5.23 14.69 -30.29
C ALA A 38 -6.57 15.37 -30.08
N THR A 39 -7.66 14.60 -30.15
CA THR A 39 -8.99 15.07 -29.79
C THR A 39 -9.43 14.36 -28.52
N VAL A 40 -9.83 15.11 -27.49
CA VAL A 40 -10.42 14.55 -26.28
C VAL A 40 -11.78 13.96 -26.62
N ILE A 41 -11.92 12.66 -26.44
CA ILE A 41 -13.15 11.91 -26.73
C ILE A 41 -14.03 11.89 -25.50
N ASP A 42 -13.45 11.59 -24.34
CA ASP A 42 -14.20 11.42 -23.09
C ASP A 42 -13.37 11.89 -21.89
N VAL A 43 -14.07 12.45 -20.91
CA VAL A 43 -13.53 12.84 -19.61
C VAL A 43 -14.48 12.32 -18.55
N ASP A 44 -14.10 11.21 -17.92
CA ASP A 44 -14.89 10.58 -16.87
C ASP A 44 -14.22 10.76 -15.50
N GLY A 45 -15.04 10.78 -14.45
CA GLY A 45 -14.60 10.86 -13.07
C GLY A 45 -15.40 9.92 -12.21
N GLN A 46 -14.71 9.04 -11.47
CA GLN A 46 -15.33 8.13 -10.52
C GLN A 46 -14.64 8.17 -9.16
N GLU A 47 -15.44 8.05 -8.11
CA GLU A 47 -14.91 7.83 -6.77
C GLU A 47 -14.19 6.48 -6.72
N SER A 48 -12.98 6.48 -6.18
CA SER A 48 -12.17 5.29 -5.96
C SER A 48 -11.76 5.21 -4.50
N LYS A 49 -11.88 4.02 -3.93
CA LYS A 49 -11.52 3.75 -2.53
C LYS A 49 -10.29 2.86 -2.48
N ARG A 50 -9.36 3.20 -1.60
CA ARG A 50 -8.29 2.30 -1.18
C ARG A 50 -8.53 1.87 0.24
N TRP A 51 -8.74 0.58 0.43
CA TRP A 51 -9.07 0.02 1.73
C TRP A 51 -7.81 -0.14 2.59
N PRO A 52 -7.90 0.07 3.91
CA PRO A 52 -6.83 -0.28 4.84
C PRO A 52 -6.58 -1.80 4.82
N PRO A 53 -5.43 -2.26 5.33
CA PRO A 53 -5.15 -3.69 5.43
C PRO A 53 -6.14 -4.41 6.35
N HIS A 54 -6.26 -5.73 6.15
CA HIS A 54 -6.90 -6.62 7.13
C HIS A 54 -6.05 -6.73 8.41
N PRO A 55 -6.64 -7.15 9.54
CA PRO A 55 -5.88 -7.45 10.76
C PRO A 55 -4.65 -8.32 10.49
N LEU A 56 -3.58 -8.03 11.22
CA LEU A 56 -2.24 -8.53 10.93
C LEU A 56 -2.08 -10.00 11.29
N ASN A 57 -1.69 -10.85 10.35
CA ASN A 57 -1.21 -12.21 10.62
C ASN A 57 0.31 -12.30 10.46
N THR A 58 0.90 -13.45 10.78
CA THR A 58 2.36 -13.66 10.74
C THR A 58 2.95 -13.41 9.36
N LEU A 59 2.32 -13.94 8.32
CA LEU A 59 2.84 -13.84 6.97
C LEU A 59 2.82 -12.40 6.45
N GLU A 60 1.72 -11.67 6.68
CA GLU A 60 1.61 -10.29 6.23
C GLU A 60 2.59 -9.38 6.99
N MET A 61 2.83 -9.66 8.29
CA MET A 61 3.88 -9.00 9.07
C MET A 61 5.25 -9.23 8.43
N GLN A 62 5.61 -10.47 8.12
CA GLN A 62 6.90 -10.81 7.50
C GLN A 62 7.06 -10.14 6.13
N LYS A 63 6.06 -10.22 5.25
CA LYS A 63 6.10 -9.64 3.90
C LYS A 63 6.30 -8.13 3.92
N ARG A 64 5.55 -7.43 4.78
CA ARG A 64 5.62 -5.96 4.87
C ARG A 64 6.92 -5.48 5.51
N LEU A 65 7.34 -6.10 6.61
CA LEU A 65 8.57 -5.72 7.29
C LEU A 65 9.81 -6.08 6.47
N ASN A 66 9.83 -7.21 5.76
CA ASN A 66 10.94 -7.57 4.86
C ASN A 66 11.12 -6.51 3.77
N ARG A 67 10.04 -6.12 3.09
CA ARG A 67 10.08 -5.10 2.03
C ARG A 67 10.65 -3.76 2.52
N VAL A 68 10.31 -3.37 3.75
CA VAL A 68 10.61 -2.03 4.28
C VAL A 68 11.91 -1.98 5.06
N LEU A 69 12.17 -2.98 5.91
CA LEU A 69 13.35 -3.05 6.78
C LEU A 69 14.51 -3.83 6.14
N ARG A 70 14.26 -4.60 5.08
CA ARG A 70 15.24 -5.43 4.37
C ARG A 70 15.97 -6.41 5.29
N ILE A 71 15.21 -7.06 6.17
CA ILE A 71 15.67 -8.12 7.07
C ILE A 71 14.89 -9.41 6.82
N SER A 72 15.51 -10.56 7.07
CA SER A 72 14.92 -11.86 6.73
C SER A 72 13.65 -12.15 7.55
N PRO A 73 12.72 -12.99 7.04
CA PRO A 73 11.53 -13.43 7.77
C PRO A 73 11.85 -14.04 9.15
N GLU A 74 12.96 -14.76 9.28
CA GLU A 74 13.40 -15.35 10.54
C GLU A 74 13.83 -14.27 11.55
N GLN A 75 14.57 -13.25 11.10
CA GLN A 75 14.94 -12.11 11.94
C GLN A 75 13.69 -11.35 12.42
N ILE A 76 12.69 -11.17 11.55
CA ILE A 76 11.41 -10.55 11.91
C ILE A 76 10.70 -11.36 12.99
N MET A 77 10.63 -12.68 12.86
CA MET A 77 10.00 -13.55 13.86
C MET A 77 10.69 -13.48 15.20
N LYS A 78 12.02 -13.53 15.24
CA LYS A 78 12.78 -13.40 16.49
C LYS A 78 12.49 -12.09 17.20
N ILE A 79 12.44 -10.98 16.46
CA ILE A 79 12.11 -9.67 17.03
C ILE A 79 10.67 -9.64 17.55
N ALA A 80 9.71 -10.22 16.81
CA ALA A 80 8.32 -10.27 17.23
C ALA A 80 8.12 -11.13 18.49
N GLU A 81 8.82 -12.27 18.59
CA GLU A 81 8.85 -13.10 19.79
C GLU A 81 9.43 -12.36 20.99
N ASP A 82 10.52 -11.61 20.78
CA ASP A 82 11.10 -10.75 21.82
C ASP A 82 10.11 -9.67 22.29
N LEU A 83 9.34 -9.07 21.39
CA LEU A 83 8.30 -8.09 21.72
C LEU A 83 7.13 -8.72 22.49
N TYR A 84 6.72 -9.93 22.09
CA TYR A 84 5.69 -10.70 22.78
C TYR A 84 6.11 -11.08 24.20
N ASN A 85 7.34 -11.59 24.36
CA ASN A 85 7.89 -11.96 25.67
C ASN A 85 8.02 -10.74 26.61
N ASP A 86 8.30 -9.56 26.06
CA ASP A 86 8.32 -8.30 26.80
C ASP A 86 6.90 -7.70 27.02
N GLY A 87 5.86 -8.33 26.45
CA GLY A 87 4.44 -7.98 26.63
C GLY A 87 3.91 -6.86 25.74
N PHE A 88 4.63 -6.47 24.69
CA PHE A 88 4.26 -5.33 23.82
C PHE A 88 3.29 -5.66 22.70
N ILE A 89 3.26 -6.92 22.24
CA ILE A 89 2.36 -7.38 21.18
C ILE A 89 1.73 -8.72 21.56
N SER A 90 0.60 -9.05 20.93
CA SER A 90 0.00 -10.39 21.01
C SER A 90 0.89 -11.45 20.34
N TYR A 91 0.54 -12.73 20.54
CA TYR A 91 1.35 -13.85 20.06
C TYR A 91 1.59 -13.77 18.53
N PRO A 92 2.87 -13.75 18.07
CA PRO A 92 3.20 -13.35 16.70
C PRO A 92 3.15 -14.51 15.69
N ARG A 93 2.74 -15.72 16.12
CA ARG A 93 2.56 -16.91 15.27
C ARG A 93 1.07 -17.23 15.18
N THR A 94 0.40 -16.63 14.22
CA THR A 94 -1.04 -16.76 13.99
C THR A 94 -1.35 -16.61 12.50
N GLU A 95 -2.32 -17.40 12.03
CA GLU A 95 -2.90 -17.23 10.69
C GLU A 95 -4.16 -16.35 10.73
N THR A 96 -4.65 -16.01 11.93
CA THR A 96 -5.87 -15.25 12.15
C THR A 96 -5.73 -13.81 11.66
N ASP A 97 -6.64 -13.41 10.77
CA ASP A 97 -6.73 -12.06 10.22
C ASP A 97 -8.08 -11.40 10.53
N LYS A 98 -8.72 -11.84 11.63
CA LYS A 98 -9.98 -11.31 12.14
C LYS A 98 -9.92 -11.20 13.67
N PHE A 99 -10.26 -10.03 14.20
CA PHE A 99 -10.44 -9.88 15.65
C PHE A 99 -11.69 -10.61 16.15
N PRO A 100 -11.67 -11.17 17.37
CA PRO A 100 -12.84 -11.82 17.97
C PRO A 100 -13.96 -10.79 18.20
N ASP A 101 -15.20 -11.28 18.30
CA ASP A 101 -16.37 -10.39 18.40
C ASP A 101 -16.42 -9.54 19.67
N ASN A 102 -15.76 -10.01 20.73
CA ASN A 102 -15.64 -9.34 22.02
C ASN A 102 -14.27 -8.64 22.21
N PHE A 103 -13.54 -8.35 21.14
CA PHE A 103 -12.27 -7.62 21.24
C PHE A 103 -12.48 -6.21 21.82
N ASP A 104 -11.67 -5.83 22.81
CA ASP A 104 -11.72 -4.52 23.45
C ASP A 104 -10.97 -3.45 22.62
N TYR A 105 -11.66 -2.94 21.60
CA TYR A 105 -11.14 -1.84 20.78
C TYR A 105 -11.00 -0.55 21.58
N ASP A 106 -11.95 -0.27 22.48
CA ASP A 106 -12.00 1.00 23.22
C ASP A 106 -10.82 1.11 24.18
N GLY A 107 -10.54 0.06 24.96
CA GLY A 107 -9.37 0.00 25.84
C GLY A 107 -8.06 0.10 25.06
N THR A 108 -7.92 -0.68 23.98
CA THR A 108 -6.70 -0.66 23.15
C THR A 108 -6.47 0.72 22.53
N LEU A 109 -7.51 1.37 22.01
CA LEU A 109 -7.41 2.71 21.43
C LEU A 109 -7.14 3.78 22.50
N ALA A 110 -7.75 3.68 23.67
CA ALA A 110 -7.54 4.59 24.79
C ALA A 110 -6.11 4.55 25.30
N ASP A 111 -5.50 3.36 25.36
CA ASP A 111 -4.07 3.23 25.62
C ASP A 111 -3.30 3.92 24.51
N MET A 112 -3.47 3.51 23.24
CA MET A 112 -2.73 4.08 22.11
C MET A 112 -2.85 5.60 21.95
N ALA A 113 -3.95 6.21 22.41
CA ALA A 113 -4.15 7.66 22.44
C ALA A 113 -3.09 8.41 23.25
N GLN A 114 -2.42 7.74 24.20
CA GLN A 114 -1.35 8.29 25.01
C GLN A 114 0.03 8.22 24.32
N HIS A 115 0.15 7.56 23.16
CA HIS A 115 1.43 7.45 22.46
C HIS A 115 1.86 8.79 21.83
N ALA A 116 3.11 9.20 22.06
CA ALA A 116 3.61 10.49 21.58
C ALA A 116 3.50 10.68 20.06
N GLN A 117 3.74 9.62 19.27
CA GLN A 117 3.75 9.72 17.80
C GLN A 117 2.43 9.34 17.12
N PHE A 118 1.62 8.49 17.76
CA PHE A 118 0.45 7.87 17.12
C PHE A 118 -0.86 8.24 17.82
N GLY A 119 -0.76 8.87 19.01
CA GLY A 119 -1.90 9.24 19.82
C GLY A 119 -2.84 10.20 19.11
N PHE A 120 -2.33 11.11 18.28
CA PHE A 120 -3.16 12.00 17.46
C PHE A 120 -4.17 11.23 16.61
N TYR A 121 -3.75 10.09 16.06
CA TYR A 121 -4.57 9.29 15.18
C TYR A 121 -5.54 8.40 15.96
N ALA A 122 -5.08 7.78 17.04
CA ALA A 122 -5.93 7.01 17.95
C ALA A 122 -7.05 7.88 18.55
N ASN A 123 -6.75 9.12 18.96
CA ASN A 123 -7.76 10.09 19.38
C ASN A 123 -8.79 10.39 18.28
N GLY A 124 -8.35 10.49 17.02
CA GLY A 124 -9.27 10.64 15.89
C GLY A 124 -10.23 9.45 15.74
N LEU A 125 -9.74 8.22 15.93
CA LEU A 125 -10.57 7.01 15.89
C LEU A 125 -11.61 7.01 17.01
N ILE A 126 -11.20 7.31 18.25
CA ILE A 126 -12.11 7.41 19.42
C ILE A 126 -13.20 8.48 19.18
N ASN A 127 -12.85 9.60 18.56
CA ASN A 127 -13.76 10.70 18.28
C ASN A 127 -14.53 10.56 16.95
N GLY A 128 -14.94 9.34 16.61
CA GLY A 128 -15.90 9.08 15.53
C GLY A 128 -15.29 8.69 14.17
N ARG A 129 -13.97 8.50 14.06
CA ARG A 129 -13.35 7.94 12.83
C ARG A 129 -13.13 6.43 12.89
N PHE A 130 -13.52 5.78 13.99
CA PHE A 130 -13.40 4.34 14.14
C PHE A 130 -14.32 3.60 13.17
N ARG A 131 -13.73 2.65 12.46
CA ARG A 131 -14.44 1.64 11.69
C ARG A 131 -13.98 0.28 12.15
N ARG A 132 -14.91 -0.59 12.55
CA ARG A 132 -14.60 -1.97 12.90
C ARG A 132 -13.84 -2.65 11.75
N PRO A 133 -12.65 -3.24 11.97
CA PRO A 133 -11.88 -3.90 10.93
C PRO A 133 -12.64 -5.10 10.33
N PRO A 134 -12.75 -5.22 9.00
CA PRO A 134 -13.23 -6.45 8.37
C PRO A 134 -12.15 -7.54 8.45
N GLY A 135 -12.56 -8.78 8.74
CA GLY A 135 -11.66 -9.94 8.70
C GLY A 135 -11.20 -10.27 7.28
N GLY A 136 -10.01 -10.87 7.14
CA GLY A 136 -9.48 -11.36 5.87
C GLY A 136 -9.96 -12.76 5.47
N GLY A 137 -10.59 -13.48 6.40
CA GLY A 137 -11.23 -14.78 6.19
C GLY A 137 -10.51 -15.96 6.83
N LYS A 138 -9.37 -15.73 7.51
CA LYS A 138 -8.60 -16.74 8.22
C LYS A 138 -8.77 -16.62 9.73
N ASP A 139 -8.90 -17.77 10.38
CA ASP A 139 -9.05 -17.91 11.83
C ASP A 139 -8.48 -19.26 12.26
N ASP A 140 -7.35 -19.24 12.96
CA ASP A 140 -6.71 -20.44 13.52
C ASP A 140 -7.41 -20.97 14.77
N LYS A 141 -8.40 -20.22 15.30
CA LYS A 141 -9.18 -20.51 16.51
C LYS A 141 -8.35 -20.62 17.79
N ALA A 142 -7.10 -20.16 17.78
CA ALA A 142 -6.18 -20.22 18.90
C ALA A 142 -5.75 -18.82 19.35
N HIS A 143 -5.34 -17.98 18.40
CA HIS A 143 -4.78 -16.67 18.68
C HIS A 143 -5.52 -15.57 17.90
N PRO A 144 -5.71 -14.38 18.50
CA PRO A 144 -6.16 -13.22 17.76
C PRO A 144 -5.07 -12.76 16.77
N PRO A 145 -5.40 -11.82 15.85
CA PRO A 145 -4.38 -11.16 15.03
C PRO A 145 -3.24 -10.55 15.86
N ILE A 146 -2.15 -10.19 15.23
CA ILE A 146 -1.03 -9.49 15.85
C ILE A 146 -1.43 -8.02 16.09
N TYR A 147 -1.50 -7.60 17.36
CA TYR A 147 -1.89 -6.24 17.76
C TYR A 147 -1.07 -5.77 18.98
N PRO A 148 -0.99 -4.45 19.25
CA PRO A 148 -0.27 -3.95 20.42
C PRO A 148 -1.04 -4.22 21.71
N THR A 149 -0.39 -4.84 22.70
CA THR A 149 -0.99 -5.18 24.01
C THR A 149 -0.55 -4.24 25.13
N LYS A 150 0.51 -3.45 24.90
CA LYS A 150 1.06 -2.51 25.86
C LYS A 150 1.72 -1.34 25.14
N LEU A 151 1.62 -0.15 25.72
CA LEU A 151 2.35 1.02 25.26
C LEU A 151 3.84 1.01 25.65
N ALA A 152 4.70 1.32 24.69
CA ALA A 152 6.11 1.59 24.95
C ALA A 152 6.32 3.04 25.38
N ASP A 153 6.98 3.22 26.52
CA ASP A 153 7.53 4.50 26.98
C ASP A 153 8.97 4.70 26.47
N ASP A 154 9.58 5.84 26.80
CA ASP A 154 10.95 6.16 26.35
C ASP A 154 11.99 5.13 26.83
N ALA A 155 11.80 4.58 28.04
CA ALA A 155 12.69 3.55 28.59
C ALA A 155 12.56 2.22 27.82
N ALA A 156 11.33 1.83 27.46
CA ALA A 156 11.06 0.68 26.61
C ALA A 156 11.69 0.86 25.22
N TYR A 157 11.53 2.04 24.59
CA TYR A 157 12.18 2.34 23.32
C TYR A 157 13.71 2.28 23.41
N ALA A 158 14.29 2.78 24.50
CA ALA A 158 15.73 2.69 24.72
C ALA A 158 16.19 1.23 24.83
N LYS A 159 15.46 0.38 25.58
CA LYS A 159 15.72 -1.06 25.70
C LYS A 159 15.58 -1.79 24.35
N MET A 160 14.54 -1.47 23.58
CA MET A 160 14.34 -2.06 22.25
C MET A 160 15.53 -1.75 21.34
N ARG A 161 15.95 -0.48 21.25
CA ARG A 161 17.07 -0.04 20.40
C ARG A 161 18.40 -0.67 20.82
N SER A 162 18.63 -0.88 22.12
CA SER A 162 19.87 -1.51 22.61
C SER A 162 19.89 -3.03 22.35
N LYS A 163 18.74 -3.71 22.43
CA LYS A 163 18.61 -5.14 22.14
C LYS A 163 18.70 -5.44 20.65
N ASN A 164 17.99 -4.68 19.82
CA ASN A 164 18.02 -4.80 18.37
C ASN A 164 17.54 -3.49 17.71
N VAL A 165 18.34 -2.94 16.81
CA VAL A 165 18.06 -1.66 16.13
C VAL A 165 16.71 -1.61 15.40
N ASN A 166 16.16 -2.76 14.99
CA ASN A 166 14.88 -2.87 14.29
C ASN A 166 13.70 -3.18 15.21
N MET A 167 13.92 -3.51 16.50
CA MET A 167 12.83 -3.90 17.41
C MET A 167 11.78 -2.81 17.61
N SER A 168 12.23 -1.56 17.78
CA SER A 168 11.33 -0.40 17.83
C SER A 168 10.50 -0.24 16.54
N LYS A 169 11.11 -0.45 15.37
CA LYS A 169 10.42 -0.35 14.08
C LYS A 169 9.38 -1.44 13.86
N VAL A 170 9.63 -2.65 14.36
CA VAL A 170 8.65 -3.75 14.31
C VAL A 170 7.47 -3.46 15.24
N TYR A 171 7.72 -2.95 16.44
CA TYR A 171 6.67 -2.51 17.35
C TYR A 171 5.82 -1.38 16.74
N GLU A 172 6.47 -0.33 16.24
CA GLU A 172 5.80 0.80 15.58
C GLU A 172 4.97 0.35 14.36
N PHE A 173 5.45 -0.64 13.60
CA PHE A 173 4.68 -1.24 12.51
C PHE A 173 3.39 -1.89 13.02
N VAL A 174 3.46 -2.73 14.07
CA VAL A 174 2.28 -3.40 14.65
C VAL A 174 1.27 -2.36 15.15
N CYS A 175 1.73 -1.32 15.85
CA CYS A 175 0.88 -0.20 16.29
C CYS A 175 0.19 0.50 15.12
N ARG A 176 0.95 0.93 14.12
CA ARG A 176 0.42 1.67 12.96
C ARG A 176 -0.50 0.81 12.11
N HIS A 177 -0.23 -0.49 12.00
CA HIS A 177 -1.08 -1.43 11.30
C HIS A 177 -2.42 -1.61 12.02
N PHE A 178 -2.43 -1.80 13.35
CA PHE A 178 -3.66 -1.85 14.13
C PHE A 178 -4.51 -0.59 13.96
N LEU A 179 -3.92 0.60 14.06
CA LEU A 179 -4.64 1.86 13.86
C LEU A 179 -5.18 2.02 12.43
N ALA A 180 -4.43 1.56 11.43
CA ALA A 180 -4.88 1.59 10.04
C ALA A 180 -6.09 0.68 9.80
N THR A 181 -6.08 -0.55 10.34
CA THR A 181 -7.18 -1.53 10.16
C THR A 181 -8.50 -1.01 10.75
N CYS A 182 -8.41 -0.24 11.84
CA CYS A 182 -9.53 0.40 12.53
C CYS A 182 -10.06 1.69 11.86
N SER A 183 -9.55 2.05 10.68
CA SER A 183 -9.89 3.31 10.00
C SER A 183 -10.76 3.11 8.77
N HIS A 184 -11.36 4.20 8.30
CA HIS A 184 -12.02 4.30 7.01
C HIS A 184 -11.04 4.15 5.82
N PRO A 185 -11.52 3.70 4.65
CA PRO A 185 -10.70 3.68 3.43
C PRO A 185 -10.30 5.10 3.03
N ALA A 186 -9.14 5.23 2.40
CA ALA A 186 -8.82 6.48 1.71
C ALA A 186 -9.75 6.60 0.49
N VAL A 187 -10.19 7.83 0.19
CA VAL A 187 -11.14 8.14 -0.89
C VAL A 187 -10.48 9.14 -1.84
N ALA A 188 -10.53 8.84 -3.14
CA ALA A 188 -10.02 9.69 -4.19
C ALA A 188 -11.02 9.85 -5.32
N MET A 189 -10.95 10.99 -6.02
CA MET A 189 -11.54 11.13 -7.34
C MET A 189 -10.53 10.63 -8.37
N LYS A 190 -10.90 9.59 -9.12
CA LYS A 190 -10.11 9.06 -10.22
C LYS A 190 -10.69 9.58 -11.53
N THR A 191 -9.89 10.28 -12.31
CA THR A 191 -10.31 10.88 -13.58
C THR A 191 -9.64 10.14 -14.73
N HIS A 192 -10.41 9.74 -15.73
CA HIS A 192 -9.88 9.23 -16.99
C HIS A 192 -10.10 10.24 -18.11
N VAL A 193 -9.06 10.44 -18.92
CA VAL A 193 -9.12 11.28 -20.11
C VAL A 193 -8.75 10.40 -21.28
N ASP A 194 -9.69 10.15 -22.18
CA ASP A 194 -9.48 9.43 -23.42
C ASP A 194 -9.30 10.40 -24.58
N ILE A 195 -8.28 10.14 -25.39
CA ILE A 195 -7.98 10.91 -26.59
C ILE A 195 -7.92 9.99 -27.80
N ASP A 196 -8.34 10.51 -28.94
CA ASP A 196 -8.09 9.93 -30.26
C ASP A 196 -6.97 10.67 -30.96
N VAL A 197 -6.04 9.93 -31.55
CA VAL A 197 -5.04 10.44 -32.48
C VAL A 197 -5.07 9.56 -33.72
N ALA A 198 -5.63 10.08 -34.82
CA ALA A 198 -5.73 9.35 -36.10
C ALA A 198 -6.45 8.00 -36.02
N GLY A 199 -7.50 7.88 -35.19
CA GLY A 199 -8.23 6.62 -34.98
C GLY A 199 -7.61 5.69 -33.93
N GLU A 200 -6.47 6.05 -33.33
CA GLU A 200 -5.84 5.32 -32.24
C GLU A 200 -6.13 5.97 -30.89
N ALA A 201 -6.65 5.15 -29.96
CA ALA A 201 -7.08 5.62 -28.65
C ALA A 201 -5.96 5.56 -27.60
N PHE A 202 -5.86 6.60 -26.78
CA PHE A 202 -4.96 6.67 -25.62
C PHE A 202 -5.71 7.17 -24.39
N ARG A 203 -5.26 6.76 -23.20
CA ARG A 203 -5.88 7.14 -21.92
C ARG A 203 -4.85 7.68 -20.93
N ALA A 204 -5.14 8.82 -20.32
CA ALA A 204 -4.47 9.30 -19.12
C ALA A 204 -5.35 9.04 -17.89
N THR A 205 -4.72 8.84 -16.73
CA THR A 205 -5.43 8.63 -15.46
C THR A 205 -4.89 9.57 -14.39
N GLY A 206 -5.77 10.36 -13.81
CA GLY A 206 -5.51 11.22 -12.65
C GLY A 206 -6.12 10.63 -11.38
N VAL A 207 -5.48 10.89 -10.24
CA VAL A 207 -5.98 10.53 -8.90
C VAL A 207 -5.84 11.75 -8.01
N MET A 208 -6.94 12.21 -7.44
CA MET A 208 -6.97 13.27 -6.45
C MET A 208 -7.57 12.74 -5.15
N ILE A 209 -6.73 12.49 -4.15
CA ILE A 209 -7.15 12.04 -2.81
C ILE A 209 -7.95 13.16 -2.16
N ARG A 210 -9.20 12.85 -1.81
CA ARG A 210 -10.13 13.71 -1.09
C ARG A 210 -10.07 13.45 0.41
N GLU A 211 -10.01 12.18 0.78
CA GLU A 211 -9.90 11.75 2.17
C GLU A 211 -8.74 10.78 2.33
N ARG A 212 -7.77 11.14 3.18
CA ARG A 212 -6.58 10.31 3.40
C ARG A 212 -6.85 9.14 4.35
N ASN A 213 -7.68 9.36 5.37
CA ASN A 213 -8.09 8.36 6.35
C ASN A 213 -6.89 7.50 6.81
N TYR A 214 -6.91 6.18 6.62
CA TYR A 214 -5.81 5.29 7.04
C TYR A 214 -4.41 5.67 6.52
N LEU A 215 -4.29 6.41 5.42
CA LEU A 215 -3.00 6.88 4.92
C LEU A 215 -2.30 7.86 5.86
N ASP A 216 -3.02 8.54 6.77
CA ASP A 216 -2.41 9.47 7.71
C ASP A 216 -1.63 8.75 8.83
N ILE A 217 -1.89 7.46 9.07
CA ILE A 217 -1.09 6.63 9.98
C ILE A 217 -0.22 5.61 9.25
N TYR A 218 -0.66 5.15 8.07
CA TYR A 218 -0.01 4.05 7.33
C TYR A 218 0.88 4.52 6.16
N GLY A 219 0.74 5.79 5.74
CA GLY A 219 1.58 6.45 4.75
C GLY A 219 2.57 7.44 5.40
N PRO A 220 2.87 8.60 4.76
CA PRO A 220 3.87 9.56 5.23
C PRO A 220 3.40 10.46 6.39
N GLY A 221 2.19 10.28 6.89
CA GLY A 221 1.54 11.18 7.84
C GLY A 221 0.53 12.14 7.19
N PRO A 222 -0.26 12.88 7.99
CA PRO A 222 -1.15 13.93 7.51
C PRO A 222 -0.37 15.12 6.93
N PRO A 223 -0.97 15.93 6.02
CA PRO A 223 -0.34 17.11 5.46
C PRO A 223 0.13 18.12 6.52
N GLU A 224 -0.70 18.35 7.55
CA GLU A 224 -0.48 19.27 8.66
C GLU A 224 -0.34 18.50 9.98
N GLY A 225 0.71 17.68 10.12
CA GLY A 225 0.95 16.94 11.36
C GLY A 225 2.24 16.11 11.35
N PRO A 226 2.34 15.09 12.23
CA PRO A 226 3.55 14.30 12.37
C PRO A 226 3.90 13.59 11.06
N ARG A 227 5.18 13.63 10.67
CA ARG A 227 5.67 12.83 9.55
C ARG A 227 6.05 11.44 10.05
N LEU A 228 5.60 10.43 9.33
CA LEU A 228 5.80 9.03 9.69
C LEU A 228 6.66 8.34 8.65
N ALA A 229 7.72 7.68 9.12
CA ALA A 229 8.61 6.88 8.31
C ALA A 229 8.91 5.56 9.03
N PRO A 230 9.04 4.43 8.31
CA PRO A 230 8.83 4.28 6.87
C PRO A 230 7.33 4.34 6.50
N THR A 231 7.02 4.40 5.21
CA THR A 231 5.64 4.31 4.70
C THR A 231 5.29 2.86 4.38
N TYR A 232 4.07 2.44 4.72
CA TYR A 232 3.55 1.10 4.42
C TYR A 232 2.49 1.10 3.32
N ASP A 233 2.00 2.29 2.97
CA ASP A 233 1.19 2.56 1.79
C ASP A 233 1.52 3.94 1.20
N ASN A 234 1.85 3.97 -0.09
CA ASN A 234 2.28 5.16 -0.83
C ASN A 234 1.21 5.66 -1.81
N TRP A 235 -0.06 5.33 -1.61
CA TRP A 235 -1.12 5.89 -2.45
C TRP A 235 -1.12 7.42 -2.35
N GLY A 236 -0.95 8.06 -3.51
CA GLY A 236 -0.72 9.50 -3.62
C GLY A 236 -1.47 10.11 -4.79
N ASN A 237 -1.43 11.45 -4.86
CA ASN A 237 -2.03 12.20 -5.95
C ASN A 237 -1.24 11.98 -7.25
N SER A 238 -1.98 11.97 -8.35
CA SER A 238 -1.47 12.10 -9.72
C SER A 238 -2.38 13.09 -10.43
N THR A 239 -1.96 14.34 -10.55
CA THR A 239 -2.79 15.39 -11.15
C THR A 239 -2.71 15.34 -12.66
N LEU A 240 -3.85 15.56 -13.32
CA LEU A 240 -3.90 15.82 -14.75
C LEU A 240 -4.18 17.31 -14.99
N PRO A 241 -3.75 17.88 -16.13
CA PRO A 241 -4.36 19.08 -16.67
C PRO A 241 -5.89 18.92 -16.79
N THR A 242 -6.60 20.04 -16.81
CA THR A 242 -8.04 20.03 -17.10
C THR A 242 -8.23 19.85 -18.60
N TYR A 243 -9.18 18.99 -18.98
CA TYR A 243 -9.54 18.72 -20.37
C TYR A 243 -11.05 18.83 -20.54
N GLU A 244 -11.49 19.29 -21.71
CA GLU A 244 -12.90 19.30 -22.12
C GLU A 244 -13.15 18.34 -23.28
N SER A 245 -14.32 17.68 -23.32
CA SER A 245 -14.66 16.82 -24.46
C SER A 245 -14.72 17.64 -25.75
N GLY A 246 -14.08 17.12 -26.81
CA GLY A 246 -13.90 17.82 -28.08
C GLY A 246 -12.69 18.76 -28.11
N GLU A 247 -12.01 19.00 -26.99
CA GLU A 247 -10.77 19.78 -26.96
C GLU A 247 -9.71 19.13 -27.87
N GLN A 248 -9.01 19.96 -28.62
CA GLN A 248 -7.91 19.55 -29.48
C GLN A 248 -6.60 20.15 -29.01
N PHE A 249 -5.55 19.32 -28.99
CA PHE A 249 -4.21 19.76 -28.65
C PHE A 249 -3.16 19.00 -29.46
N THR A 250 -1.93 19.53 -29.49
CA THR A 250 -0.79 18.86 -30.12
C THR A 250 -0.09 17.96 -29.10
N PRO A 251 -0.15 16.62 -29.25
CA PRO A 251 0.52 15.70 -28.35
C PRO A 251 2.01 15.56 -28.67
N VAL A 252 2.82 15.19 -27.68
CA VAL A 252 4.15 14.61 -27.88
C VAL A 252 4.01 13.09 -28.00
N LEU A 253 4.32 12.56 -29.17
CA LEU A 253 4.25 11.13 -29.48
C LEU A 253 5.65 10.51 -29.42
N ASN A 254 5.79 9.43 -28.65
CA ASN A 254 7.04 8.68 -28.52
C ASN A 254 6.83 7.24 -29.00
N PHE A 255 7.76 6.75 -29.82
CA PHE A 255 7.82 5.35 -30.25
C PHE A 255 8.84 4.60 -29.41
N HIS A 256 8.39 3.85 -28.41
CA HIS A 256 9.26 3.10 -27.53
C HIS A 256 9.48 1.68 -28.06
N GLN A 257 10.75 1.29 -28.20
CA GLN A 257 11.13 -0.11 -28.38
C GLN A 257 11.47 -0.72 -27.03
N GLY A 258 11.04 -1.96 -26.82
CA GLY A 258 11.32 -2.71 -25.61
C GLY A 258 11.36 -4.20 -25.90
N ALA A 259 11.89 -4.95 -24.96
CA ALA A 259 11.91 -6.41 -25.00
C ALA A 259 11.20 -6.97 -23.77
N THR A 260 10.61 -8.15 -23.90
CA THR A 260 10.20 -8.93 -22.74
C THR A 260 11.44 -9.35 -21.96
N ARG A 261 11.38 -9.25 -20.64
CA ARG A 261 12.43 -9.74 -19.75
C ARG A 261 11.99 -11.07 -19.14
N ALA A 262 12.93 -11.99 -18.95
CA ALA A 262 12.70 -13.18 -18.14
C ALA A 262 12.32 -12.78 -16.70
N PRO A 263 11.57 -13.61 -15.96
CA PRO A 263 11.32 -13.37 -14.54
C PRO A 263 12.63 -13.25 -13.76
N ASP A 264 12.63 -12.40 -12.74
CA ASP A 264 13.73 -12.35 -11.77
C ASP A 264 13.70 -13.58 -10.86
N TYR A 265 14.80 -13.85 -10.16
CA TYR A 265 14.81 -14.85 -9.09
C TYR A 265 13.80 -14.49 -8.01
N LEU A 266 13.23 -15.52 -7.36
CA LEU A 266 12.29 -15.32 -6.27
C LEU A 266 12.95 -14.57 -5.11
N SER A 267 12.32 -13.49 -4.66
CA SER A 267 12.65 -12.91 -3.36
C SER A 267 12.10 -13.78 -2.23
N GLU A 268 12.54 -13.55 -0.99
CA GLU A 268 11.96 -14.21 0.19
C GLU A 268 10.45 -13.97 0.30
N VAL A 269 9.96 -12.78 -0.09
CA VAL A 269 8.53 -12.43 -0.10
C VAL A 269 7.77 -13.23 -1.15
N ASP A 270 8.37 -13.43 -2.32
CA ASP A 270 7.77 -14.24 -3.39
C ASP A 270 7.71 -15.71 -2.96
N LEU A 271 8.78 -16.22 -2.36
CA LEU A 271 8.85 -17.57 -1.84
C LEU A 271 7.83 -17.80 -0.72
N LEU A 272 7.72 -16.89 0.25
CA LEU A 272 6.70 -16.94 1.30
C LEU A 272 5.28 -16.99 0.72
N SER A 273 5.01 -16.19 -0.31
CA SER A 273 3.70 -16.15 -0.98
C SER A 273 3.40 -17.45 -1.74
N LEU A 274 4.42 -18.06 -2.35
CA LEU A 274 4.30 -19.37 -3.01
C LEU A 274 4.10 -20.49 -1.98
N MET A 275 4.82 -20.45 -0.86
CA MET A 275 4.63 -21.43 0.21
C MET A 275 3.21 -21.39 0.76
N GLU A 276 2.64 -20.19 0.94
CA GLU A 276 1.24 -20.03 1.36
C GLU A 276 0.25 -20.55 0.31
N SER A 277 0.43 -20.18 -0.97
CA SER A 277 -0.50 -20.62 -2.03
C SER A 277 -0.49 -22.13 -2.24
N HIS A 278 0.63 -22.78 -1.94
CA HIS A 278 0.78 -24.24 -1.98
C HIS A 278 0.53 -24.92 -0.63
N MET A 279 0.16 -24.17 0.42
CA MET A 279 -0.11 -24.69 1.77
C MET A 279 1.05 -25.51 2.36
N ILE A 280 2.29 -25.07 2.12
CA ILE A 280 3.50 -25.67 2.71
C ILE A 280 4.14 -24.72 3.73
N GLY A 281 4.74 -25.30 4.77
CA GLY A 281 5.27 -24.52 5.89
C GLY A 281 4.19 -23.82 6.72
N THR A 282 3.00 -24.43 6.86
CA THR A 282 1.91 -23.93 7.72
C THR A 282 2.34 -23.79 9.18
N ASP A 283 1.49 -23.20 10.03
CA ASP A 283 1.79 -22.99 11.45
C ASP A 283 3.02 -22.09 11.69
N ALA A 284 3.17 -21.07 10.84
CA ALA A 284 4.27 -20.11 10.90
C ALA A 284 5.68 -20.74 10.80
N THR A 285 5.84 -21.85 10.08
CA THR A 285 7.14 -22.53 9.89
C THR A 285 7.88 -22.12 8.62
N GLN A 286 7.25 -21.33 7.72
CA GLN A 286 7.82 -20.92 6.44
C GLN A 286 9.22 -20.28 6.56
N ALA A 287 9.41 -19.34 7.48
CA ALA A 287 10.69 -18.67 7.70
C ALA A 287 11.83 -19.65 8.04
N GLN A 288 11.54 -20.66 8.86
CA GLN A 288 12.53 -21.68 9.24
C GLN A 288 12.92 -22.58 8.07
N HIS A 289 12.00 -22.83 7.14
CA HIS A 289 12.29 -23.60 5.92
C HIS A 289 13.08 -22.78 4.90
N ILE A 290 12.87 -21.47 4.84
CA ILE A 290 13.61 -20.57 3.93
C ILE A 290 15.06 -20.39 4.38
N GLU A 291 15.32 -20.39 5.69
CA GLU A 291 16.66 -20.22 6.26
C GLU A 291 17.57 -21.47 6.11
N LYS A 292 16.97 -22.67 5.99
CA LYS A 292 17.68 -23.95 5.88
C LYS A 292 18.23 -24.21 4.48
#